data_AF-A0AA38P8D0-F1
#
_entry.id   AF-A0AA38P8D0-F1
#
_cell.length_a   1.000
_cell.length_b   1.000
_cell.length_c   1.000
_cell.angle_alpha   90.00
_cell.angle_beta   90.00
_cell.angle_gamma   90.00
#
_symmetry.space_group_name_H-M   'P 1'
#
loop_
_entity.id
_entity.type
_entity.pdbx_description
1 polymer ?
#
loop_
_entity_poly.entity_id
_entity_poly.type
_entity_poly.pdbx_seq_one_letter_code
_entity_poly.pdbx_strand_id
1 'polypeptide(L)'
;QPVIEVVSAFLYCGVFTDYENTFETTVEPDYIVTLSNDAEVGVLQSKGWFDWEDENKPLAPGLPLIFRIQTEVSFKDRASFRELSVSGEIFTRDQLKQLHKVGS
;
A
#
# COMPACT_ATOMS: atom_id res chain seq x y z
N GLN A 1 -6.56 -23.76 -7.12
CA GLN A 1 -5.38 -22.90 -6.93
C GLN A 1 -5.06 -22.27 -8.27
N PRO A 2 -4.82 -20.94 -8.32
CA PRO A 2 -4.23 -20.33 -9.50
C PRO A 2 -2.88 -20.99 -9.78
N VAL A 3 -2.59 -21.29 -11.05
CA VAL A 3 -1.41 -22.08 -11.45
C VAL A 3 -0.38 -21.21 -12.16
N ILE A 4 -0.83 -20.26 -12.97
CA ILE A 4 0.02 -19.38 -13.77
C ILE A 4 -0.66 -18.00 -13.84
N GLU A 5 0.15 -16.96 -13.71
CA GLU A 5 -0.19 -15.59 -14.07
C GLU A 5 0.63 -15.21 -15.31
N VAL A 6 -0.02 -14.63 -16.31
CA VAL A 6 0.64 -14.17 -17.54
C VAL A 6 0.45 -12.67 -17.64
N VAL A 7 1.55 -11.93 -17.61
CA VAL A 7 1.58 -10.47 -17.78
C VAL A 7 2.05 -10.17 -19.20
N SER A 8 1.31 -9.32 -19.91
CA SER A 8 1.65 -8.88 -21.27
C SER A 8 1.43 -7.38 -21.40
N ALA A 9 2.37 -6.71 -22.05
CA ALA A 9 2.31 -5.28 -22.31
C ALA A 9 2.29 -5.03 -23.81
N PHE A 10 1.41 -4.14 -24.26
CA PHE A 10 1.24 -3.77 -25.67
C PHE A 10 1.40 -2.27 -25.83
N LEU A 11 1.90 -1.86 -27.00
CA LEU A 11 2.09 -0.46 -27.34
C LEU A 11 1.29 -0.12 -28.59
N TYR A 12 0.40 0.87 -28.48
CA TYR A 12 -0.24 1.50 -29.63
C TYR A 12 0.54 2.75 -30.03
N CYS A 13 1.07 2.77 -31.25
CA CYS A 13 1.81 3.91 -31.77
C CYS A 13 0.84 5.01 -32.24
N GLY A 14 0.95 6.21 -31.68
CA GLY A 14 0.09 7.35 -32.02
C GLY A 14 0.26 8.52 -31.06
N VAL A 15 -0.55 9.56 -31.25
CA VAL A 15 -0.69 10.67 -30.29
C VAL A 15 -2.05 10.51 -29.61
N PHE A 16 -2.03 10.36 -28.30
CA PHE A 16 -3.20 10.13 -27.46
C PHE A 16 -3.35 11.28 -26.48
N THR A 17 -4.58 11.76 -26.32
CA THR A 17 -4.92 12.87 -25.40
C THR A 17 -6.11 12.51 -24.49
N ASP A 18 -6.61 11.29 -24.59
CA ASP A 18 -7.73 10.70 -23.87
C ASP A 18 -7.32 10.21 -22.46
N TYR A 19 -6.75 11.13 -21.67
CA TYR A 19 -6.29 10.82 -20.31
C TYR A 19 -7.41 10.38 -19.37
N GLU A 20 -8.66 10.74 -19.65
CA GLU A 20 -9.82 10.32 -18.86
C GLU A 20 -10.00 8.80 -18.76
N ASN A 21 -9.44 8.04 -19.71
CA ASN A 21 -9.44 6.57 -19.71
C ASN A 21 -8.07 5.97 -19.36
N THR A 22 -7.08 6.82 -19.02
CA THR A 22 -5.73 6.38 -18.68
C THR A 22 -5.62 6.18 -17.18
N PHE A 23 -5.24 4.97 -16.77
CA PHE A 23 -5.07 4.59 -15.37
C PHE A 23 -3.91 3.61 -15.21
N GLU A 24 -3.40 3.50 -13.99
CA GLU A 24 -2.37 2.56 -13.60
C GLU A 24 -2.72 1.96 -12.24
N THR A 25 -2.59 0.65 -12.11
CA THR A 25 -2.71 -0.06 -10.83
C THR A 25 -1.40 -0.77 -10.56
N THR A 26 -0.77 -0.43 -9.45
CA THR A 26 0.55 -0.91 -9.08
C THR A 26 0.47 -1.61 -7.73
N VAL A 27 0.84 -2.88 -7.70
CA VAL A 27 1.12 -3.58 -6.44
C VAL A 27 2.50 -3.16 -5.99
N GLU A 28 2.55 -2.43 -4.88
CA GLU A 28 3.80 -1.92 -4.33
C GLU A 28 4.60 -3.04 -3.64
N PRO A 29 5.92 -2.92 -3.53
CA PRO A 29 6.71 -3.85 -2.72
C PRO A 29 6.31 -3.76 -1.23
N ASP A 30 6.46 -4.86 -0.50
CA ASP A 30 6.25 -4.90 0.95
C ASP A 30 7.17 -3.87 1.65
N TYR A 31 6.58 -2.86 2.30
CA TYR A 31 7.34 -1.90 3.10
C TYR A 31 7.42 -2.36 4.55
N ILE A 32 8.63 -2.41 5.10
CA ILE A 32 8.85 -2.77 6.51
C ILE A 32 9.18 -1.49 7.29
N VAL A 33 8.30 -1.12 8.22
CA VAL A 33 8.46 0.07 9.07
C VAL A 33 8.64 -0.40 10.50
N THR A 34 9.77 -0.05 11.12
CA THR A 34 10.03 -0.33 12.53
C THR A 34 9.97 0.97 13.31
N LEU A 35 9.03 1.07 14.25
CA LEU A 35 8.83 2.25 15.08
C LEU A 35 9.73 2.14 16.31
N SER A 36 10.69 3.04 16.49
CA SER A 36 11.72 2.90 17.53
C SER A 36 11.29 3.45 18.89
N ASN A 37 10.35 4.38 18.93
CA ASN A 37 9.92 5.08 20.14
C ASN A 37 8.43 5.49 20.06
N ASP A 38 7.88 5.92 21.19
CA ASP A 38 6.47 6.33 21.29
C ASP A 38 6.12 7.55 20.43
N ALA A 39 7.11 8.42 20.13
CA ALA A 39 6.86 9.57 19.27
C ALA A 39 6.61 9.13 17.82
N GLU A 40 7.34 8.14 17.32
CA GLU A 40 7.11 7.53 16.00
C GLU A 40 5.76 6.81 15.93
N VAL A 41 5.36 6.13 17.01
CA VAL A 41 4.02 5.55 17.15
C VAL A 41 2.95 6.64 17.04
N GLY A 42 3.10 7.75 17.77
CA GLY A 42 2.19 8.88 17.69
C GLY A 42 2.13 9.52 16.31
N VAL A 43 3.26 9.61 15.59
CA VAL A 43 3.31 10.11 14.22
C VAL A 43 2.51 9.20 13.28
N LEU A 44 2.64 7.89 13.39
CA LEU A 44 1.89 6.95 12.56
C LEU A 44 0.38 7.00 12.85
N GLN A 45 -0.01 6.99 14.13
CA GLN A 45 -1.41 7.10 14.54
C GLN A 45 -2.06 8.43 14.15
N SER A 46 -1.27 9.50 13.96
CA SER A 46 -1.79 10.78 13.50
C SER A 46 -2.17 10.81 12.01
N LYS A 47 -1.78 9.78 11.24
CA LYS A 47 -2.07 9.71 9.81
C LYS A 47 -3.51 9.27 9.60
N GLY A 48 -4.32 10.12 8.99
CA GLY A 48 -5.73 9.80 8.70
C GLY A 48 -5.96 8.65 7.71
N TRP A 49 -4.90 8.15 7.08
CA TRP A 49 -4.94 6.96 6.22
C TRP A 49 -4.58 5.67 6.95
N PHE A 50 -4.12 5.74 8.20
CA PHE A 50 -3.70 4.59 8.98
C PHE A 50 -4.81 4.22 9.97
N ASP A 51 -5.30 2.99 9.88
CA ASP A 51 -6.26 2.45 10.84
C ASP A 51 -5.70 1.21 11.55
N TRP A 52 -5.84 1.18 12.87
CA TRP A 52 -5.37 0.08 13.72
C TRP A 52 -6.54 -0.75 14.21
N GLU A 53 -6.63 -2.00 13.74
CA GLU A 53 -7.77 -2.89 13.99
C GLU A 53 -7.54 -3.85 15.17
N ASP A 54 -6.30 -4.06 15.63
CA ASP A 54 -6.01 -5.01 16.73
C ASP A 54 -6.27 -4.37 18.11
N GLU A 55 -7.52 -4.47 18.60
CA GLU A 55 -7.91 -3.98 19.93
C GLU A 55 -7.22 -4.72 21.09
N ASN A 56 -6.73 -5.95 20.87
CA ASN A 56 -6.13 -6.76 21.94
C ASN A 56 -4.67 -6.38 22.21
N LYS A 57 -3.99 -5.80 21.21
CA LYS A 57 -2.59 -5.39 21.31
C LYS A 57 -2.43 -3.95 20.84
N PRO A 58 -2.13 -3.01 21.75
CA PRO A 58 -1.82 -1.66 21.32
C PRO A 58 -0.53 -1.66 20.49
N LEU A 59 -0.47 -0.77 19.51
CA LEU A 59 0.73 -0.52 18.73
C LEU A 59 1.88 -0.09 19.66
N ALA A 60 2.92 -0.91 19.75
CA ALA A 60 4.06 -0.70 20.64
C ALA A 60 5.36 -0.41 19.86
N PRO A 61 6.29 0.38 20.44
CA PRO A 61 7.63 0.53 19.87
C PRO A 61 8.38 -0.80 19.77
N GLY A 62 9.28 -0.88 18.79
CA GLY A 62 10.10 -2.04 18.48
C GLY A 62 9.42 -3.09 17.60
N LEU A 63 8.12 -2.92 17.29
CA LEU A 63 7.35 -3.84 16.46
C LEU A 63 7.53 -3.50 14.97
N PRO A 64 8.05 -4.43 14.13
CA PRO A 64 8.08 -4.22 12.69
C PRO A 64 6.69 -4.42 12.08
N LEU A 65 6.17 -3.38 11.44
CA LEU A 65 4.96 -3.40 10.63
C LEU A 65 5.31 -3.65 9.16
N ILE A 66 4.53 -4.48 8.48
CA ILE A 66 4.67 -4.78 7.07
C ILE A 66 3.45 -4.23 6.36
N PHE A 67 3.64 -3.24 5.51
CA PHE A 67 2.59 -2.64 4.70
C PHE A 67 2.57 -3.31 3.34
N ARG A 68 1.43 -3.91 3.00
CA ARG A 68 1.14 -4.46 1.67
C ARG A 68 0.08 -3.61 1.03
N ILE A 69 0.51 -2.76 0.10
CA ILE A 69 -0.35 -1.72 -0.46
C ILE A 69 -0.43 -1.86 -1.99
N GLN A 70 -1.56 -1.41 -2.51
CA GLN A 70 -1.82 -1.22 -3.93
C GLN A 70 -2.12 0.26 -4.16
N THR A 71 -1.47 0.81 -5.17
CA THR A 71 -1.66 2.18 -5.63
C THR A 71 -2.49 2.16 -6.90
N GLU A 72 -3.54 2.97 -6.94
CA GLU A 72 -4.39 3.19 -8.11
C GLU A 72 -4.34 4.66 -8.50
N VAL A 73 -4.02 4.92 -9.76
CA VAL A 73 -3.81 6.26 -10.28
C VAL A 73 -4.62 6.46 -11.55
N SER A 74 -5.30 7.60 -11.67
CA SER A 74 -5.86 8.09 -12.93
C SER A 74 -5.17 9.39 -13.34
N PHE A 75 -5.07 9.63 -14.64
CA PHE A 75 -4.30 10.75 -15.18
C PHE A 75 -5.21 11.89 -15.65
N LYS A 76 -4.80 13.13 -15.37
CA LYS A 76 -5.43 14.33 -15.93
C LYS A 76 -4.74 14.74 -17.23
N ASP A 77 -3.42 14.63 -17.23
CA ASP A 77 -2.54 14.91 -18.35
C ASP A 77 -1.24 14.10 -18.17
N ARG A 78 -0.25 14.35 -19.03
CA ARG A 78 1.04 13.63 -19.03
C ARG A 78 1.81 13.71 -17.70
N ALA A 79 1.66 14.79 -16.94
CA ALA A 79 2.47 15.06 -15.77
C ALA A 79 1.66 15.14 -14.47
N SER A 80 0.33 15.11 -14.55
CA SER A 80 -0.55 15.35 -13.41
C SER A 80 -1.54 14.22 -13.24
N PHE A 81 -1.65 13.72 -12.00
CA PHE A 81 -2.70 12.79 -11.61
C PHE A 81 -4.03 13.52 -11.43
N ARG A 82 -5.10 12.88 -11.86
CA ARG A 82 -6.47 13.29 -11.58
C ARG A 82 -6.90 12.78 -10.21
N GLU A 83 -6.61 11.50 -9.94
CA GLU A 83 -6.92 10.82 -8.69
C GLU A 83 -5.80 9.85 -8.36
N LEU A 84 -5.49 9.73 -7.07
CA LEU A 84 -4.53 8.79 -6.53
C LEU A 84 -5.17 8.18 -5.27
N SER A 85 -5.32 6.87 -5.27
CA SER A 85 -5.81 6.09 -4.15
C SER A 85 -4.75 5.08 -3.76
N VAL A 86 -4.50 4.93 -2.46
CA VAL A 86 -3.64 3.89 -1.91
C VAL A 86 -4.46 3.13 -0.89
N SER A 87 -4.48 1.81 -1.02
CA SER A 87 -5.18 0.93 -0.10
C SER A 87 -4.32 -0.30 0.18
N GLY A 88 -4.51 -0.92 1.33
CA GLY A 88 -3.71 -2.09 1.68
C GLY A 88 -4.02 -2.63 3.05
N GLU A 89 -3.16 -3.55 3.46
CA GLU A 89 -3.24 -4.22 4.75
C GLU A 89 -1.91 -4.12 5.48
N ILE A 90 -2.01 -4.00 6.80
CA ILE A 90 -0.86 -3.86 7.70
C ILE A 90 -0.73 -5.16 8.48
N PHE A 91 0.48 -5.72 8.47
CA PHE A 91 0.78 -6.98 9.14
C PHE A 91 1.88 -6.81 10.19
N THR A 92 1.85 -7.67 11.19
CA THR A 92 2.97 -7.92 12.10
C THR A 92 3.47 -9.34 11.90
N ARG A 93 4.74 -9.57 12.26
CA ARG A 93 5.35 -10.89 12.21
C ARG A 93 5.57 -11.42 13.63
N ASP A 94 5.11 -12.64 13.89
CA ASP A 94 5.35 -13.31 15.17
C ASP A 94 6.72 -14.03 15.20
N GLN A 95 7.05 -14.64 16.35
CA GLN A 95 8.29 -15.40 16.53
C GLN A 95 8.37 -16.64 15.62
N LEU A 96 7.22 -17.16 15.16
CA LEU A 96 7.11 -18.28 14.23
C LEU A 96 7.13 -17.82 12.76
N LYS A 97 7.36 -16.52 12.51
CA LYS A 97 7.38 -15.85 11.21
C LYS A 97 6.02 -15.84 10.49
N GLN A 98 4.92 -16.07 11.21
CA GLN A 98 3.58 -15.95 10.65
C GLN A 98 3.16 -14.48 10.59
N LEU A 99 2.43 -14.13 9.53
CA LEU A 99 1.88 -12.79 9.33
C LEU A 99 0.48 -12.73 9.95
N HIS A 100 0.28 -11.72 10.80
CA HIS A 100 -1.01 -11.42 11.41
C HIS A 100 -1.44 -10.03 10.98
N LYS A 101 -2.64 -9.91 10.40
CA LYS A 101 -3.22 -8.60 10.06
C LYS A 101 -3.52 -7.82 11.34
N VAL A 102 -3.15 -6.56 11.35
CA VAL A 102 -3.32 -5.65 12.51
C VAL A 102 -3.98 -4.32 12.14
N GLY A 103 -4.20 -4.05 10.85
CA GLY A 103 -4.80 -2.82 10.38
C GLY A 103 -4.88 -2.72 8.86
N SER A 104 -5.26 -1.53 8.39
CA SER A 104 -5.35 -1.15 6.98
C SER A 104 -4.91 0.29 6.76
#